data_AF-A0A371DFG2-F1
#
_entry.id   AF-A0A371DFG2-F1
#
_cell.length_a   1.000
_cell.length_b   1.000
_cell.length_c   1.000
_cell.angle_alpha   90.00
_cell.angle_beta   90.00
_cell.angle_gamma   90.00
#
_symmetry.space_group_name_H-M   'P 1'
#
loop_
_entity.id
_entity.type
_entity.pdbx_description
1 polymer ?
#
loop_
_entity_poly.entity_id
_entity_poly.type
_entity_poly.pdbx_seq_one_letter_code
_entity_poly.pdbx_strand_id
1 'polypeptide(L)'
;MASTASELISEHASVFAAYSRDFALVAVIVYEHLLTLQEEIELSWRSRLSATNILFLTNRYCVLGVVMFHVAYFTSSDSDLTGDAIEQLQFLVWPIFNGLCTFALSNKSWVVGTSTFLLSLVRFAISITLYGFGRTGTSDPIYGCVEEIFITDAVFRAFSLASRICLIAADLVLLLVIWRNLKQRLSADLTMYTMSRTFLHDGTIHLV
;
A
#
# COMPACT_ATOMS: atom_id res chain seq x y z
N MET A 1 -2.37 1.32 -40.62
CA MET A 1 -3.76 0.96 -40.28
C MET A 1 -4.41 2.21 -39.74
N ALA A 2 -5.42 2.75 -40.41
CA ALA A 2 -6.11 3.97 -39.97
C ALA A 2 -7.05 3.60 -38.81
N SER A 3 -6.78 4.11 -37.62
CA SER A 3 -7.70 3.99 -36.49
C SER A 3 -9.02 4.70 -36.82
N THR A 4 -10.13 4.09 -36.46
CA THR A 4 -11.45 4.71 -36.66
C THR A 4 -11.65 5.84 -35.65
N ALA A 5 -12.35 6.91 -36.01
CA ALA A 5 -12.59 8.05 -35.10
C ALA A 5 -13.22 7.63 -33.75
N SER A 6 -14.03 6.56 -33.76
CA SER A 6 -14.62 5.97 -32.54
C SER A 6 -13.59 5.35 -31.60
N GLU A 7 -12.52 4.75 -32.14
CA GLU A 7 -11.47 4.11 -31.34
C GLU A 7 -10.64 5.16 -30.60
N LEU A 8 -10.25 6.24 -31.29
CA LEU A 8 -9.55 7.38 -30.71
C LEU A 8 -10.35 8.07 -29.59
N ILE A 9 -11.66 8.25 -29.77
CA ILE A 9 -12.53 8.87 -28.75
C ILE A 9 -12.60 7.99 -27.49
N SER A 10 -12.69 6.66 -27.68
CA SER A 10 -12.75 5.73 -26.56
C SER A 10 -11.44 5.68 -25.76
N GLU A 11 -10.31 5.75 -26.46
CA GLU A 11 -8.98 5.81 -25.86
C GLU A 11 -8.83 7.09 -25.02
N HIS A 12 -9.10 8.26 -25.61
CA HIS A 12 -9.03 9.55 -24.92
C HIS A 12 -9.94 9.61 -23.68
N ALA A 13 -11.16 9.05 -23.76
CA ALA A 13 -12.06 9.01 -22.62
C ALA A 13 -11.52 8.16 -21.47
N SER A 14 -10.91 7.01 -21.80
CA SER A 14 -10.34 6.10 -20.80
C SER A 14 -9.11 6.69 -20.09
N VAL A 15 -8.24 7.36 -20.85
CA VAL A 15 -7.06 8.06 -20.35
C VAL A 15 -7.46 9.23 -19.44
N PHE A 16 -8.42 10.06 -19.87
CA PHE A 16 -8.93 11.16 -19.05
C PHE A 16 -9.57 10.68 -17.74
N ALA A 17 -10.33 9.58 -17.77
CA ALA A 17 -10.90 8.97 -16.59
C ALA A 17 -9.84 8.43 -15.61
N ALA A 18 -8.70 7.96 -16.12
CA ALA A 18 -7.58 7.55 -15.29
C ALA A 18 -6.93 8.76 -14.60
N TYR A 19 -6.64 9.83 -15.35
CA TYR A 19 -5.99 11.03 -14.78
C TYR A 19 -6.85 11.73 -13.75
N SER A 20 -8.13 11.94 -14.04
CA SER A 20 -9.05 12.56 -13.07
C SER A 20 -9.11 11.79 -11.75
N ARG A 21 -9.07 10.45 -11.80
CA ARG A 21 -8.98 9.61 -10.60
C ARG A 21 -7.67 9.79 -9.85
N ASP A 22 -6.54 9.84 -10.55
CA ASP A 22 -5.23 9.99 -9.92
C ASP A 22 -5.10 11.35 -9.21
N PHE A 23 -5.52 12.44 -9.85
CA PHE A 23 -5.54 13.77 -9.21
C PHE A 23 -6.50 13.85 -8.03
N ALA A 24 -7.67 13.21 -8.12
CA ALA A 24 -8.59 13.14 -6.99
C ALA A 24 -7.96 12.37 -5.81
N LEU A 25 -7.26 11.27 -6.09
CA LEU A 25 -6.54 10.50 -5.08
C LEU A 25 -5.42 11.32 -4.42
N VAL A 26 -4.62 12.04 -5.22
CA VAL A 26 -3.57 12.96 -4.74
C VAL A 26 -4.17 13.99 -3.79
N ALA A 27 -5.27 14.65 -4.19
CA ALA A 27 -5.90 15.67 -3.38
C ALA A 27 -6.39 15.15 -2.02
N VAL A 28 -7.01 13.96 -2.00
CA VAL A 28 -7.45 13.31 -0.76
C VAL A 28 -6.27 12.96 0.13
N ILE A 29 -5.21 12.37 -0.43
CA ILE A 29 -4.02 11.99 0.34
C ILE A 29 -3.36 13.23 0.94
N VAL A 30 -3.14 14.28 0.16
CA VAL A 30 -2.54 15.53 0.67
C VAL A 30 -3.42 16.16 1.74
N TYR A 31 -4.74 16.17 1.55
CA TYR A 31 -5.68 16.69 2.54
C TYR A 31 -5.60 15.92 3.87
N GLU A 32 -5.57 14.59 3.83
CA GLU A 32 -5.42 13.76 5.03
C GLU A 32 -4.10 14.01 5.76
N HIS A 33 -3.01 14.20 5.00
CA HIS A 33 -1.70 14.54 5.58
C HIS A 33 -1.74 15.88 6.31
N LEU A 34 -2.36 16.90 5.71
CA LEU A 34 -2.49 18.22 6.33
C LEU A 34 -3.33 18.17 7.62
N LEU A 35 -4.42 17.40 7.60
CA LEU A 35 -5.33 17.31 8.74
C LEU A 35 -4.71 16.60 9.94
N THR A 36 -3.89 15.57 9.69
CA THR A 36 -3.26 14.76 10.75
C THR A 36 -1.85 15.23 11.13
N LEU A 37 -1.31 16.26 10.46
CA LEU A 37 0.05 16.75 10.68
C LEU A 37 0.28 17.26 12.10
N GLN A 38 -0.72 17.94 12.68
CA GLN A 38 -0.59 18.51 14.03
C GLN A 38 -0.42 17.42 15.09
N GLU A 39 -1.28 16.39 15.04
CA GLU A 39 -1.20 15.24 15.94
C GLU A 39 0.10 14.45 15.73
N GLU A 40 0.56 14.32 14.48
CA GLU A 40 1.81 13.65 14.12
C GLU A 40 3.05 14.33 14.72
N ILE A 41 3.10 15.67 14.68
CA ILE A 41 4.20 16.43 15.27
C ILE A 41 4.24 16.24 16.79
N GLU A 42 3.07 16.25 17.45
CA GLU A 42 2.95 16.11 18.89
C GLU A 42 3.25 14.69 19.38
N LEU A 43 2.81 13.66 18.65
CA LEU A 43 2.88 12.26 19.07
C LEU A 43 4.09 11.51 18.50
N SER A 44 4.45 11.71 17.24
CA SER A 44 5.49 10.94 16.56
C SER A 44 6.82 11.68 16.51
N TRP A 45 6.82 12.99 16.21
CA TRP A 45 8.08 13.74 16.07
C TRP A 45 8.67 14.17 17.42
N ARG A 46 7.84 14.44 18.42
CA ARG A 46 8.27 14.78 19.78
C ARG A 46 8.55 13.56 20.67
N SER A 47 8.08 12.37 20.30
CA SER A 47 8.35 11.16 21.07
C SER A 47 9.68 10.52 20.69
N ARG A 48 10.18 9.61 21.54
CA ARG A 48 11.43 8.88 21.27
C ARG A 48 11.29 8.08 19.98
N LEU A 49 12.33 8.07 19.16
CA LEU A 49 12.42 7.26 17.94
C LEU A 49 12.31 5.77 18.29
N SER A 50 11.08 5.26 18.30
CA SER A 50 10.77 3.84 18.41
C SER A 50 10.70 3.23 17.02
N ALA A 51 10.99 1.93 16.89
CA ALA A 51 10.87 1.20 15.62
C ALA A 51 9.47 1.37 14.99
N THR A 52 8.42 1.44 15.82
CA THR A 52 7.05 1.69 15.36
C THR A 52 6.87 3.08 14.75
N ASN A 53 7.48 4.11 15.35
CA ASN A 53 7.39 5.48 14.83
C ASN A 53 8.15 5.64 13.51
N ILE A 54 9.34 5.04 13.42
CA ILE A 54 10.12 5.04 12.18
C ILE A 54 9.32 4.36 11.07
N LEU A 55 8.76 3.18 11.34
CA LEU A 55 7.96 2.44 10.37
C LEU A 55 6.72 3.23 9.91
N PHE A 56 6.03 3.89 10.85
CA PHE A 56 4.88 4.75 10.55
C PHE A 56 5.27 5.94 9.66
N LEU A 57 6.31 6.67 10.04
CA LEU A 57 6.80 7.84 9.29
C LEU A 57 7.29 7.42 7.90
N THR A 58 8.06 6.33 7.79
CA THR A 58 8.53 5.82 6.49
C THR A 58 7.35 5.48 5.58
N ASN A 59 6.37 4.71 6.04
CA ASN A 59 5.22 4.35 5.21
C ASN A 59 4.44 5.59 4.74
N ARG A 60 4.21 6.56 5.65
CA ARG A 60 3.44 7.78 5.39
C ARG A 60 4.12 8.69 4.37
N TYR A 61 5.39 9.03 4.59
CA TYR A 61 6.12 9.93 3.69
C TYR A 61 6.54 9.26 2.38
N CYS A 62 6.72 7.93 2.34
CA CYS A 62 6.91 7.23 1.07
C CYS A 62 5.68 7.38 0.15
N VAL A 63 4.47 7.19 0.68
CA VAL A 63 3.23 7.38 -0.09
C VAL A 63 3.12 8.81 -0.62
N LEU A 64 3.42 9.81 0.21
CA LEU A 64 3.44 11.21 -0.22
C LEU A 64 4.47 11.45 -1.33
N GLY A 65 5.67 10.86 -1.21
CA GLY A 65 6.73 10.96 -2.21
C GLY A 65 6.31 10.42 -3.59
N VAL A 66 5.66 9.26 -3.65
CA VAL A 66 5.16 8.70 -4.92
C VAL A 66 4.02 9.55 -5.50
N VAL A 67 3.11 10.03 -4.66
CA VAL A 67 2.03 10.91 -5.10
C VAL A 67 2.59 12.20 -5.72
N MET A 68 3.61 12.79 -5.10
CA MET A 68 4.29 13.97 -5.62
C MET A 68 5.06 13.67 -6.92
N PHE A 69 5.68 12.49 -7.02
CA PHE A 69 6.32 12.05 -8.26
C PHE A 69 5.32 11.89 -9.40
N HIS A 70 4.16 11.28 -9.15
CA HIS A 70 3.12 11.08 -10.16
C HIS A 70 2.66 12.42 -10.74
N VAL A 71 2.47 13.42 -9.88
CA VAL A 71 2.16 14.80 -10.31
C VAL A 71 3.34 15.42 -11.08
N ALA A 72 4.57 15.26 -10.60
CA ALA A 72 5.76 15.80 -11.25
C ALA A 72 5.94 15.24 -12.66
N TYR A 73 5.80 13.92 -12.83
CA TYR A 73 5.90 13.22 -14.12
C TYR A 73 4.92 13.75 -15.18
N PHE A 74 3.72 14.18 -14.77
CA PHE A 74 2.78 14.84 -15.68
C PHE A 74 3.20 16.26 -16.08
N THR A 75 3.93 16.95 -15.21
CA THR A 75 4.32 18.35 -15.43
C THR A 75 5.69 18.51 -16.09
N SER A 76 6.57 17.51 -16.00
CA SER A 76 7.95 17.56 -16.51
C SER A 76 8.12 16.77 -17.81
N SER A 77 8.78 17.35 -18.80
CA SER A 77 9.14 16.67 -20.06
C SER A 77 10.40 15.81 -19.97
N ASP A 78 11.18 15.93 -18.89
CA ASP A 78 12.40 15.14 -18.66
C ASP A 78 12.12 14.02 -17.66
N SER A 79 12.49 12.80 -18.04
CA SER A 79 12.42 11.60 -17.22
C SER A 79 13.58 11.56 -16.22
N ASP A 80 13.42 12.23 -15.07
CA ASP A 80 14.43 12.19 -14.01
C ASP A 80 14.51 10.80 -13.35
N LEU A 81 15.71 10.19 -13.42
CA LEU A 81 16.06 8.89 -12.80
C LEU A 81 15.74 8.80 -11.31
N THR A 82 15.68 9.95 -10.62
CA THR A 82 15.41 10.06 -9.18
C THR A 82 13.99 9.68 -8.80
N GLY A 83 13.02 9.93 -9.67
CA GLY A 83 11.61 9.64 -9.38
C GLY A 83 11.26 8.16 -9.51
N ASP A 84 11.90 7.48 -10.46
CA ASP A 84 11.75 6.05 -10.69
C ASP A 84 12.23 5.22 -9.49
N ALA A 85 13.34 5.62 -8.88
CA ALA A 85 13.86 4.98 -7.66
C ALA A 85 12.88 5.06 -6.48
N ILE A 86 12.09 6.14 -6.38
CA ILE A 86 11.11 6.33 -5.32
C ILE A 86 9.91 5.39 -5.51
N GLU A 87 9.46 5.19 -6.75
CA GLU A 87 8.39 4.25 -7.08
C GLU A 87 8.79 2.80 -6.75
N GLN A 88 10.02 2.41 -7.12
CA GLN A 88 10.56 1.09 -6.80
C GLN A 88 10.72 0.87 -5.29
N LEU A 89 11.19 1.88 -4.57
CA LEU A 89 11.32 1.81 -3.12
C LEU A 89 9.95 1.62 -2.47
N GLN A 90 8.91 2.30 -2.95
CA GLN A 90 7.56 2.09 -2.43
C GLN A 90 7.07 0.66 -2.67
N PHE A 91 7.24 0.10 -3.87
CA PHE A 91 6.88 -1.30 -4.12
C PHE A 91 7.62 -2.29 -3.23
N LEU A 92 8.76 -1.92 -2.65
CA LEU A 92 9.49 -2.74 -1.68
C LEU A 92 9.02 -2.51 -0.23
N VAL A 93 8.72 -1.26 0.14
CA VAL A 93 8.27 -0.88 1.50
C VAL A 93 6.95 -1.57 1.85
N TRP A 94 6.00 -1.62 0.90
CA TRP A 94 4.67 -2.21 1.13
C TRP A 94 4.72 -3.72 1.48
N PRO A 95 5.40 -4.58 0.71
CA PRO A 95 5.62 -5.99 1.07
C PRO A 95 6.32 -6.17 2.41
N ILE A 96 7.37 -5.38 2.70
CA ILE A 96 8.10 -5.46 3.97
C ILE A 96 7.15 -5.18 5.14
N PHE A 97 6.37 -4.10 5.02
CA PHE A 97 5.39 -3.73 6.03
C PHE A 97 4.34 -4.83 6.21
N ASN A 98 3.75 -5.31 5.11
CA ASN A 98 2.72 -6.37 5.16
C ASN A 98 3.25 -7.66 5.81
N GLY A 99 4.44 -8.11 5.41
CA GLY A 99 5.12 -9.27 5.97
C GLY A 99 5.46 -9.12 7.45
N LEU A 100 5.96 -7.95 7.86
CA LEU A 100 6.33 -7.69 9.25
C LEU A 100 5.10 -7.58 10.15
N CYS A 101 4.04 -6.93 9.69
CA CYS A 101 2.76 -6.84 10.40
C CYS A 101 2.11 -8.21 10.58
N THR A 102 2.04 -9.02 9.51
CA THR A 102 1.52 -10.39 9.61
C THR A 102 2.37 -11.26 10.55
N PHE A 103 3.70 -11.14 10.50
CA PHE A 103 4.59 -11.84 11.41
C PHE A 103 4.36 -11.46 12.88
N ALA A 104 4.31 -10.16 13.17
CA ALA A 104 4.11 -9.65 14.52
C ALA A 104 2.74 -10.05 15.10
N LEU A 105 1.69 -10.00 14.28
CA LEU A 105 0.33 -10.37 14.69
C LEU A 105 0.14 -11.89 14.78
N SER A 106 0.79 -12.69 13.93
CA SER A 106 0.63 -14.15 13.93
C SER A 106 1.49 -14.85 14.99
N ASN A 107 1.61 -14.26 16.19
CA ASN A 107 2.41 -14.76 17.30
C ASN A 107 3.85 -15.15 16.91
N LYS A 108 4.50 -14.34 16.05
CA LYS A 108 5.85 -14.58 15.51
C LYS A 108 5.98 -15.87 14.68
N SER A 109 4.89 -16.33 14.03
CA SER A 109 4.98 -17.45 13.10
C SER A 109 5.66 -17.01 11.81
N TRP A 110 6.93 -17.42 11.62
CA TRP A 110 7.73 -17.10 10.44
C TRP A 110 7.07 -17.51 9.13
N VAL A 111 6.38 -18.66 9.09
CA VAL A 111 5.76 -19.19 7.86
C VAL A 111 4.71 -18.24 7.29
N VAL A 112 3.82 -17.70 8.12
CA VAL A 112 2.73 -16.80 7.67
C VAL A 112 3.29 -15.45 7.22
N GLY A 113 4.25 -14.91 7.97
CA GLY A 113 4.91 -13.65 7.64
C GLY A 113 5.66 -13.73 6.31
N THR A 114 6.51 -14.75 6.14
CA THR A 114 7.29 -14.96 4.92
C THR A 114 6.38 -15.22 3.72
N SER A 115 5.30 -15.99 3.88
CA SER A 115 4.35 -16.23 2.79
C SER A 115 3.70 -14.93 2.32
N THR A 116 3.22 -14.09 3.26
CA THR A 116 2.60 -12.80 2.94
C THR A 116 3.59 -11.84 2.27
N PHE A 117 4.83 -11.82 2.75
CA PHE A 117 5.92 -11.05 2.15
C PHE A 117 6.18 -11.48 0.71
N LEU A 118 6.37 -12.78 0.47
CA LEU A 118 6.66 -13.33 -0.86
C LEU A 118 5.51 -13.08 -1.85
N LEU A 119 4.26 -13.24 -1.41
CA LEU A 119 3.08 -12.95 -2.23
C LEU A 119 3.01 -11.46 -2.61
N SER A 120 3.33 -10.56 -1.67
CA SER A 120 3.35 -9.12 -1.93
C SER A 120 4.53 -8.69 -2.82
N LEU A 121 5.68 -9.38 -2.70
CA LEU A 121 6.89 -9.09 -3.47
C LEU A 121 6.73 -9.36 -4.98
N VAL A 122 5.73 -10.16 -5.37
CA VAL A 122 5.43 -10.45 -6.79
C VAL A 122 5.22 -9.16 -7.59
N ARG A 123 4.56 -8.15 -7.01
CA ARG A 123 4.31 -6.87 -7.69
C ARG A 123 5.62 -6.12 -7.98
N PHE A 124 6.56 -6.13 -7.04
CA PHE A 124 7.89 -5.56 -7.22
C PHE A 124 8.70 -6.31 -8.28
N ALA A 125 8.68 -7.65 -8.25
CA ALA A 125 9.39 -8.48 -9.23
C ALA A 125 8.91 -8.22 -10.66
N ILE A 126 7.60 -8.05 -10.85
CA ILE A 126 7.02 -7.71 -12.16
C ILE A 126 7.47 -6.30 -12.59
N SER A 127 7.48 -5.32 -11.68
CA SER A 127 7.95 -3.97 -11.97
C SER A 127 9.39 -3.97 -12.50
N ILE A 128 10.33 -4.63 -11.80
CA ILE A 128 11.72 -4.77 -12.25
C ILE A 128 11.83 -5.46 -13.61
N THR A 129 11.03 -6.50 -13.83
CA THR A 129 11.04 -7.24 -15.08
C THR A 129 10.65 -6.35 -16.26
N LEU A 130 9.66 -5.47 -16.07
CA LEU A 130 9.25 -4.49 -17.07
C LEU A 130 10.34 -3.45 -17.37
N TYR A 131 11.11 -3.02 -16.35
CA TYR A 131 12.29 -2.18 -16.56
C TYR A 131 13.35 -2.87 -17.43
N GLY A 132 13.60 -4.16 -17.17
CA GLY A 132 14.56 -4.96 -17.96
C GLY A 132 14.17 -5.11 -19.44
N PHE A 133 12.89 -4.98 -19.78
CA PHE A 133 12.38 -5.02 -21.16
C PHE A 133 12.46 -3.67 -21.89
N GLY A 134 13.05 -2.64 -21.26
CA GLY A 134 13.28 -1.34 -21.90
C GLY A 134 12.06 -0.44 -21.87
N ARG A 135 11.46 -0.21 -20.70
CA ARG A 135 10.41 0.82 -20.50
C ARG A 135 10.98 2.19 -20.93
N THR A 136 10.38 2.81 -21.96
CA THR A 136 10.80 4.13 -22.46
C THR A 136 9.66 5.12 -22.35
N GLY A 137 9.97 6.38 -22.04
CA GLY A 137 8.97 7.46 -22.04
C GLY A 137 9.00 8.22 -23.36
N THR A 138 7.84 8.38 -24.00
CA THR A 138 7.64 9.28 -25.14
C THR A 138 6.77 10.45 -24.72
N SER A 139 7.18 11.67 -25.04
CA SER A 139 6.42 12.88 -24.69
C SER A 139 5.27 13.11 -25.67
N ASP A 140 4.03 12.93 -25.21
CA ASP A 140 2.81 13.30 -25.92
C ASP A 140 2.40 14.74 -25.54
N PRO A 141 2.11 15.63 -26.52
CA PRO A 141 1.71 17.00 -26.26
C PRO A 141 0.39 17.16 -25.47
N ILE A 142 -0.48 16.15 -25.43
CA ILE A 142 -1.77 16.22 -24.74
C ILE A 142 -1.70 15.63 -23.34
N TYR A 143 -0.93 14.55 -23.17
CA TYR A 143 -0.93 13.74 -21.95
C TYR A 143 0.38 13.79 -21.15
N GLY A 144 1.41 14.46 -21.67
CA GLY A 144 2.73 14.53 -21.05
C GLY A 144 3.57 13.30 -21.41
N CYS A 145 4.45 12.88 -20.50
CA CYS A 145 5.27 11.69 -20.73
C CYS A 145 4.38 10.43 -20.65
N VAL A 146 4.33 9.65 -21.74
CA VAL A 146 3.60 8.38 -21.82
C VAL A 146 4.61 7.25 -21.86
N GLU A 147 4.34 6.20 -21.10
CA GLU A 147 5.22 5.04 -21.04
C GLU A 147 4.95 4.06 -22.17
N GLU A 148 5.97 3.75 -22.96
CA GLU A 148 5.98 2.68 -23.93
C GLU A 148 6.67 1.44 -23.34
N ILE A 149 5.99 0.28 -23.43
CA ILE A 149 6.49 -1.01 -22.96
C ILE A 149 6.55 -1.97 -24.15
N PHE A 150 7.73 -2.52 -24.43
CA PHE A 150 7.96 -3.44 -25.55
C PHE A 150 7.51 -4.89 -25.25
N ILE A 151 6.24 -5.10 -24.90
CA ILE A 151 5.68 -6.43 -24.65
C ILE A 151 4.33 -6.63 -25.34
N THR A 152 3.96 -7.88 -25.61
CA THR A 152 2.65 -8.23 -26.17
C THR A 152 1.53 -8.05 -25.14
N ASP A 153 0.36 -7.58 -25.57
CA ASP A 153 -0.85 -7.42 -24.73
C ASP A 153 -1.19 -8.66 -23.89
N ALA A 154 -0.99 -9.86 -24.44
CA ALA A 154 -1.27 -11.12 -23.74
C ALA A 154 -0.38 -11.30 -22.51
N VAL A 155 0.91 -10.93 -22.61
CA VAL A 155 1.89 -11.02 -21.52
C VAL A 155 1.58 -9.98 -20.46
N PHE A 156 1.29 -8.74 -20.87
CA PHE A 156 0.92 -7.67 -19.95
C PHE A 156 -0.32 -8.04 -19.11
N ARG A 157 -1.37 -8.57 -19.75
CA ARG A 157 -2.58 -9.02 -19.04
C ARG A 157 -2.29 -10.15 -18.06
N ALA A 158 -1.44 -11.11 -18.44
CA ALA A 158 -1.05 -12.21 -17.57
C ALA A 158 -0.28 -11.72 -16.32
N PHE A 159 0.69 -10.83 -16.50
CA PHE A 159 1.44 -10.24 -15.37
C PHE A 159 0.55 -9.38 -14.47
N SER A 160 -0.34 -8.57 -15.05
CA SER A 160 -1.31 -7.78 -14.28
C SER A 160 -2.23 -8.69 -13.46
N LEU A 161 -2.74 -9.77 -14.05
CA LEU A 161 -3.61 -10.72 -13.34
C LEU A 161 -2.87 -11.44 -12.22
N ALA A 162 -1.65 -11.93 -12.49
CA ALA A 162 -0.83 -12.61 -11.48
C ALA A 162 -0.52 -11.70 -10.29
N SER A 163 -0.05 -10.46 -10.55
CA SER A 163 0.23 -9.49 -9.48
C SER A 163 -0.99 -9.19 -8.61
N ARG A 164 -2.17 -9.03 -9.23
CA ARG A 164 -3.43 -8.74 -8.53
C ARG A 164 -3.85 -9.91 -7.65
N ILE A 165 -3.80 -11.14 -8.17
CA ILE A 165 -4.19 -12.33 -7.40
C ILE A 165 -3.26 -12.52 -6.20
N CYS A 166 -1.93 -12.37 -6.39
CA CYS A 166 -0.97 -12.50 -5.30
C CYS A 166 -1.17 -11.44 -4.22
N LEU A 167 -1.43 -10.19 -4.60
CA LEU A 167 -1.68 -9.09 -3.66
C LEU A 167 -2.98 -9.31 -2.88
N ILE A 168 -4.08 -9.66 -3.57
CA ILE A 168 -5.37 -9.96 -2.92
C ILE A 168 -5.21 -11.13 -1.95
N ALA A 169 -4.47 -12.18 -2.34
CA ALA A 169 -4.21 -13.31 -1.46
C ALA A 169 -3.40 -12.90 -0.22
N ALA A 170 -2.39 -12.02 -0.38
CA ALA A 170 -1.62 -11.50 0.75
C ALA A 170 -2.51 -10.69 1.71
N ASP A 171 -3.37 -9.83 1.18
CA ASP A 171 -4.30 -9.01 1.97
C ASP A 171 -5.33 -9.87 2.71
N LEU A 172 -5.85 -10.93 2.07
CA LEU A 172 -6.74 -11.89 2.72
C LEU A 172 -6.05 -12.61 3.88
N VAL A 173 -4.78 -13.00 3.72
CA VAL A 173 -4.02 -13.60 4.82
C VAL A 173 -3.85 -12.61 5.97
N LEU A 174 -3.45 -11.36 5.70
CA LEU A 174 -3.31 -10.32 6.72
C LEU A 174 -4.64 -10.08 7.45
N LEU A 175 -5.75 -9.93 6.72
CA LEU A 175 -7.08 -9.71 7.30
C LEU A 175 -7.51 -10.87 8.19
N LEU A 176 -7.27 -12.12 7.76
CA LEU A 176 -7.57 -13.30 8.57
C LEU A 176 -6.75 -13.34 9.87
N VAL A 177 -5.47 -12.96 9.81
CA VAL A 177 -4.60 -12.87 10.99
C VAL A 177 -5.07 -11.78 11.95
N ILE A 178 -5.39 -10.59 11.44
CA ILE A 178 -5.94 -9.49 12.24
C ILE A 178 -7.24 -9.93 12.91
N TRP A 179 -8.16 -10.52 12.15
CA TRP A 179 -9.46 -10.96 12.65
C TRP A 179 -9.32 -12.00 13.77
N ARG A 180 -8.43 -12.98 13.60
CA ARG A 180 -8.15 -14.00 14.62
C ARG A 180 -7.61 -13.37 15.90
N ASN A 181 -6.66 -12.46 15.79
CA ASN A 181 -6.08 -11.76 16.94
C ASN A 181 -7.10 -10.89 17.66
N LEU A 182 -7.91 -10.14 16.91
CA LEU A 182 -8.96 -9.29 17.46
C LEU A 182 -10.00 -10.14 18.21
N LYS A 183 -10.43 -11.26 17.61
CA LYS A 183 -11.37 -12.19 18.25
C LYS A 183 -10.80 -12.78 19.54
N GLN A 184 -9.53 -13.20 19.53
CA GLN A 184 -8.88 -13.74 20.73
C GLN A 184 -8.78 -12.71 21.85
N ARG A 185 -8.38 -11.47 21.54
CA ARG A 185 -8.33 -10.37 22.51
C ARG A 185 -9.71 -10.05 23.08
N LEU A 186 -10.72 -9.92 22.22
CA LEU A 186 -12.09 -9.64 22.64
C LEU A 186 -12.65 -10.74 23.54
N SER A 187 -12.38 -12.02 23.22
CA SER A 187 -12.78 -13.14 24.08
C SER A 187 -12.04 -13.16 25.41
N ALA A 188 -10.75 -12.80 25.43
CA ALA A 188 -9.98 -12.70 26.67
C ALA A 188 -10.50 -11.56 27.57
N ASP A 189 -10.80 -10.39 27.00
CA ASP A 189 -11.38 -9.27 27.74
C ASP A 189 -12.75 -9.64 28.30
N LEU A 190 -13.64 -10.23 27.49
CA LEU A 190 -14.95 -10.70 27.98
C LEU A 190 -14.83 -11.72 29.12
N THR A 191 -13.86 -12.63 29.03
CA THR A 191 -13.59 -13.63 30.07
C THR A 191 -13.09 -12.95 31.35
N MET A 192 -12.21 -11.95 31.23
CA MET A 192 -11.70 -11.15 32.35
C MET A 192 -12.84 -10.36 33.03
N TYR A 193 -13.71 -9.69 32.27
CA TYR A 193 -14.89 -9.02 32.82
C TYR A 193 -15.86 -9.99 33.51
N THR A 194 -16.01 -11.20 32.96
CA THR A 194 -16.84 -12.25 33.56
C THR A 194 -16.25 -12.73 34.88
N MET A 195 -14.94 -12.99 34.95
CA MET A 195 -14.26 -13.34 36.21
C MET A 195 -14.31 -12.22 37.25
N SER A 196 -14.12 -10.95 36.85
CA SER A 196 -14.26 -9.81 37.75
C SER A 196 -15.69 -9.70 38.28
N ARG A 197 -16.72 -10.02 37.48
CA ARG A 197 -18.11 -10.10 37.96
C ARG A 197 -18.32 -11.27 38.92
N THR A 198 -17.74 -12.44 38.69
CA THR A 198 -17.85 -13.56 39.66
C THR A 198 -17.12 -13.23 40.97
N PHE A 199 -15.94 -12.62 40.92
CA PHE A 199 -15.24 -12.17 42.13
C PHE A 199 -15.98 -11.05 42.88
N LEU A 200 -16.67 -10.13 42.18
CA LEU A 200 -17.53 -9.14 42.83
C LEU A 200 -18.82 -9.77 43.41
N HIS A 201 -19.31 -10.85 42.81
CA HIS A 201 -20.52 -11.53 43.26
C HIS A 201 -20.27 -12.53 44.40
N ASP A 202 -19.04 -13.05 44.52
CA ASP A 202 -18.54 -13.87 45.63
C ASP A 202 -17.77 -13.05 46.69
N GLY A 203 -17.78 -11.73 46.55
CA GLY A 203 -17.28 -10.76 47.55
C GLY A 203 -18.16 -10.69 48.80
N THR A 204 -18.62 -11.82 49.34
CA THR A 204 -18.99 -11.93 50.75
C THR A 204 -17.71 -11.93 51.58
N ILE A 205 -17.32 -10.71 51.94
CA ILE A 205 -16.72 -10.29 53.20
C ILE A 205 -16.81 -11.39 54.28
N HIS A 206 -15.75 -12.17 54.45
CA HIS A 206 -15.49 -12.85 55.72
C HIS A 206 -14.43 -12.05 56.47
N LEU A 207 -14.89 -10.95 57.10
CA LEU A 207 -14.24 -10.37 58.26
C LEU A 207 -14.54 -11.28 59.45
N VAL A 208 -13.55 -12.07 59.86
CA VAL A 208 -13.37 -12.57 61.23
C VAL A 208 -12.06 -12.01 61.73
#